data_AF-A0A1M6FAE0-F1
#
_entry.id   AF-A0A1M6FAE0-F1
#
_cell.length_a   1.000
_cell.length_b   1.000
_cell.length_c   1.000
_cell.angle_alpha   90.00
_cell.angle_beta   90.00
_cell.angle_gamma   90.00
#
_symmetry.space_group_name_H-M   'P 1'
#
loop_
_entity.id
_entity.type
_entity.pdbx_description
1 polymer ?
#
loop_
_entity_poly.entity_id
_entity_poly.type
_entity_poly.pdbx_seq_one_letter_code
_entity_poly.pdbx_strand_id
1 'polypeptide(L)'
;MNLHKLTKIAAIIVAVLSIIFLGLLMANSDAEDNSWISPLIYISYAIFAACVVVVLVFVLKNLFTHKEDLKRTLISVGLFLGVVLISYIFADSSDVKANGIVYTGATSKWVSAGLNAFYLLAVVAVGAMVWTGFNKIKK
;
A
#
# COMPACT_ATOMS: atom_id res chain seq x y z
N MET A 1 13.19 3.03 27.68
CA MET A 1 12.15 4.04 27.95
C MET A 1 11.07 3.92 26.86
N ASN A 2 9.81 3.77 27.29
CA ASN A 2 8.70 3.24 26.48
C ASN A 2 8.51 3.94 25.12
N LEU A 3 8.74 3.20 24.03
CA LEU A 3 8.44 3.62 22.64
C LEU A 3 7.00 4.16 22.52
N HIS A 4 6.07 3.53 23.26
CA HIS A 4 4.68 3.96 23.39
C HIS A 4 4.52 5.41 23.86
N LYS A 5 5.37 5.90 24.79
CA LYS A 5 5.29 7.29 25.26
C LYS A 5 5.78 8.28 24.20
N LEU A 6 6.82 7.92 23.43
CA LEU A 6 7.38 8.77 22.37
C LEU A 6 6.44 8.87 21.16
N THR A 7 5.84 7.76 20.73
CA THR A 7 4.88 7.79 19.62
C THR A 7 3.59 8.50 20.03
N LYS A 8 3.15 8.33 21.28
CA LYS A 8 1.97 9.05 21.80
C LYS A 8 2.19 10.56 21.87
N ILE A 9 3.36 11.03 22.31
CA ILE A 9 3.64 12.47 22.36
C ILE A 9 3.73 13.07 20.94
N ALA A 10 4.36 12.36 20.00
CA ALA A 10 4.41 12.79 18.60
C ALA A 10 3.02 12.86 17.97
N ALA A 11 2.16 11.87 18.21
CA ALA A 11 0.78 11.86 17.72
C ALA A 11 -0.06 13.01 18.29
N ILE A 12 0.11 13.33 19.59
CA ILE A 12 -0.57 14.47 20.22
C ILE A 12 -0.13 15.80 19.60
N ILE A 13 1.17 15.98 19.35
CA ILE A 13 1.70 17.20 18.73
C ILE A 13 1.11 17.40 17.32
N VAL A 14 1.06 16.34 16.51
CA VAL A 14 0.46 16.39 15.16
C VAL A 14 -1.04 16.69 15.23
N ALA A 15 -1.76 16.11 16.19
CA ALA A 15 -3.19 16.36 16.38
C ALA A 15 -3.47 17.82 16.77
N VAL A 16 -2.69 18.38 17.70
CA VAL A 16 -2.83 19.78 18.13
C VAL A 16 -2.51 20.75 16.99
N LEU A 17 -1.42 20.51 16.24
CA LEU A 17 -1.08 21.31 15.06
C LEU A 17 -2.19 21.29 14.01
N SER A 18 -2.78 20.13 13.76
CA SER A 18 -3.86 19.97 12.76
C SER A 18 -5.12 20.75 13.15
N ILE A 19 -5.49 20.74 14.43
CA ILE A 19 -6.64 21.48 14.95
C ILE A 19 -6.42 22.99 14.85
N ILE A 20 -5.22 23.47 15.18
CA ILE A 20 -4.88 24.89 15.10
C ILE A 20 -4.94 25.37 13.65
N PHE A 21 -4.38 24.61 12.70
CA PHE A 21 -4.39 24.98 11.29
C PHE A 21 -5.79 24.95 10.68
N LEU A 22 -6.63 23.98 11.08
CA LEU A 22 -8.04 23.94 10.66
C LEU A 22 -8.85 25.10 11.24
N GLY A 23 -8.62 25.44 12.51
CA GLY A 23 -9.23 26.60 13.16
C GLY A 23 -8.85 27.92 12.49
N LEU A 24 -7.59 28.05 12.06
CA LEU A 24 -7.10 29.21 11.32
C LEU A 24 -7.69 29.30 9.91
N LEU A 25 -7.96 28.15 9.27
CA LEU A 25 -8.69 28.10 8.00
C LEU A 25 -10.16 28.51 8.16
N MET A 26 -10.85 28.05 9.22
CA MET A 26 -12.26 28.41 9.47
C MET A 26 -12.43 29.87 9.94
N ALA A 27 -11.41 30.46 10.55
CA ALA A 27 -11.45 31.86 11.00
C ALA A 27 -11.40 32.87 9.84
N ASN A 28 -11.05 32.44 8.63
CA ASN A 28 -10.99 33.30 7.46
C ASN A 28 -12.19 33.03 6.54
N SER A 29 -13.02 34.06 6.38
CA SER A 29 -14.36 33.99 5.78
C SER A 29 -14.37 33.96 4.25
N ASP A 30 -13.25 34.30 3.59
CA ASP A 30 -13.19 34.46 2.14
C ASP A 30 -12.57 33.24 1.47
N ALA A 31 -13.44 32.32 1.02
CA ALA A 31 -13.05 31.03 0.45
C ALA A 31 -12.17 31.12 -0.82
N GLU A 32 -12.28 32.22 -1.58
CA GLU A 32 -11.59 32.39 -2.87
C GLU A 32 -10.18 32.98 -2.76
N ASP A 33 -9.87 33.72 -1.68
CA ASP A 33 -8.56 34.39 -1.49
C ASP A 33 -7.91 34.02 -0.14
N ASN A 34 -8.21 32.80 0.31
CA ASN A 34 -7.74 32.28 1.59
C ASN A 34 -6.24 31.96 1.52
N SER A 35 -5.42 32.91 1.96
CA SER A 35 -3.95 32.80 2.06
C SER A 35 -3.45 31.62 2.91
N TRP A 36 -4.35 30.96 3.66
CA TRP A 36 -4.07 29.80 4.49
C TRP A 36 -4.25 28.45 3.79
N ILE A 37 -4.84 28.41 2.59
CA ILE A 37 -4.99 27.16 1.81
C ILE A 37 -3.63 26.61 1.37
N SER A 38 -2.78 27.44 0.76
CA SER A 38 -1.45 27.00 0.29
C SER A 38 -0.55 26.48 1.43
N PRO A 39 -0.42 27.19 2.58
CA PRO A 39 0.31 26.67 3.74
C PRO A 39 -0.27 25.36 4.29
N LEU A 40 -1.59 25.16 4.26
CA LEU A 40 -2.24 23.93 4.71
C LEU A 40 -1.92 22.75 3.79
N ILE A 41 -1.85 22.97 2.48
CA ILE A 41 -1.45 21.92 1.54
C ILE A 41 0.01 21.49 1.81
N TYR A 42 0.91 22.46 2.04
CA TYR A 42 2.31 22.14 2.38
C TYR A 42 2.44 21.43 3.73
N ILE A 43 1.69 21.83 4.76
CA ILE A 43 1.69 21.13 6.05
C ILE A 43 1.18 19.69 5.90
N SER A 44 0.16 19.47 5.06
CA SER A 44 -0.40 18.14 4.78
C SER A 44 0.65 17.23 4.11
N TYR A 45 1.36 17.72 3.10
CA TYR A 45 2.45 16.98 2.48
C TYR A 45 3.59 16.68 3.47
N ALA A 46 3.94 17.63 4.33
CA ALA A 46 4.97 17.44 5.35
C ALA A 46 4.56 16.36 6.36
N ILE A 47 3.31 16.37 6.82
CA ILE A 47 2.77 15.35 7.73
C ILE A 47 2.69 13.99 7.03
N PHE A 48 2.24 13.95 5.78
CA PHE A 48 2.19 12.72 4.99
C PHE A 48 3.60 12.12 4.85
N ALA A 49 4.59 12.93 4.47
CA ALA A 49 5.98 12.50 4.39
C ALA A 49 6.50 11.99 5.75
N ALA A 50 6.22 12.71 6.84
CA ALA A 50 6.58 12.29 8.19
C ALA A 50 5.93 10.94 8.58
N CYS A 51 4.64 10.75 8.26
CA CYS A 51 3.94 9.50 8.47
C CYS A 51 4.59 8.34 7.69
N VAL A 52 4.90 8.55 6.41
CA VAL A 52 5.59 7.55 5.59
C VAL A 52 6.92 7.16 6.21
N VAL A 53 7.74 8.14 6.63
CA VAL A 53 9.03 7.88 7.28
C VAL A 53 8.88 7.11 8.58
N VAL A 54 7.96 7.51 9.46
CA VAL A 54 7.73 6.83 10.74
C VAL A 54 7.26 5.39 10.53
N VAL A 55 6.34 5.17 9.59
CA VAL A 55 5.85 3.83 9.25
C VAL A 55 6.99 2.99 8.69
N LEU A 56 7.81 3.51 7.77
CA LEU A 56 8.95 2.78 7.23
C LEU A 56 9.95 2.39 8.32
N VAL A 57 10.35 3.33 9.17
CA VAL A 57 11.27 3.06 10.28
C VAL A 57 10.68 2.03 11.24
N PHE A 58 9.40 2.14 11.57
CA PHE A 58 8.73 1.21 12.47
C PHE A 58 8.63 -0.20 11.87
N VAL A 59 8.21 -0.31 10.61
CA VAL A 59 8.10 -1.59 9.89
C VAL A 59 9.47 -2.25 9.78
N LEU A 60 10.51 -1.52 9.34
CA LEU A 60 11.86 -2.06 9.24
C LEU A 60 12.39 -2.49 10.61
N LYS A 61 12.27 -1.64 11.62
CA LYS A 61 12.71 -1.97 12.99
C LYS A 61 11.97 -3.21 13.52
N ASN A 62 10.67 -3.29 13.31
CA ASN A 62 9.84 -4.41 13.74
C ASN A 62 10.25 -5.72 13.03
N LEU A 63 10.43 -5.67 11.71
CA LEU A 63 10.93 -6.79 10.91
C LEU A 63 12.31 -7.28 11.40
N PHE A 64 13.28 -6.40 11.58
CA PHE A 64 14.62 -6.81 12.03
C PHE A 64 14.67 -7.28 13.49
N THR A 65 13.79 -6.75 14.35
CA THR A 65 13.72 -7.16 15.76
C THR A 65 13.08 -8.53 15.90
N HIS A 66 12.07 -8.84 15.10
CA HIS A 66 11.31 -10.09 15.16
C HIS A 66 11.68 -11.00 13.99
N LYS A 67 12.70 -11.86 14.19
CA LYS A 67 13.16 -12.82 13.17
C LYS A 67 12.04 -13.73 12.63
N GLU A 68 11.06 -14.05 13.46
CA GLU A 68 9.89 -14.84 13.03
C GLU A 68 9.01 -14.07 12.05
N ASP A 69 8.69 -12.80 12.36
CA ASP A 69 7.88 -11.94 11.49
C ASP A 69 8.61 -11.66 10.18
N LEU A 70 9.92 -11.41 10.21
CA LEU A 70 10.73 -11.27 9.01
C LEU A 70 10.64 -12.50 8.11
N LYS A 71 10.77 -13.71 8.69
CA LYS A 71 10.68 -14.94 7.92
C LYS A 71 9.28 -15.11 7.30
N ARG A 72 8.22 -14.81 8.05
CA ARG A 72 6.83 -14.88 7.55
C ARG A 72 6.58 -13.88 6.41
N THR A 73 7.03 -12.63 6.57
CA THR A 73 6.93 -11.61 5.52
C THR A 73 7.77 -11.98 4.30
N LEU A 74 8.97 -12.52 4.48
CA LEU A 74 9.82 -12.94 3.37
C LEU A 74 9.21 -14.12 2.61
N ILE A 75 8.61 -15.09 3.32
CA ILE A 75 7.89 -16.21 2.70
C ILE A 75 6.67 -15.69 1.93
N SER A 76 5.87 -14.77 2.49
CA SER A 76 4.69 -14.25 1.79
C SER A 76 5.06 -13.44 0.55
N VAL A 77 6.05 -12.56 0.66
CA VAL A 77 6.58 -11.78 -0.47
C VAL A 77 7.23 -12.68 -1.50
N GLY A 78 8.01 -13.68 -1.07
CA GLY A 78 8.64 -14.66 -1.95
C GLY A 78 7.62 -15.52 -2.71
N LEU A 79 6.55 -15.96 -2.04
CA LEU A 79 5.46 -16.71 -2.67
C LEU A 79 4.72 -15.84 -3.70
N PHE A 80 4.43 -14.58 -3.35
CA PHE A 80 3.82 -13.63 -4.26
C PHE A 80 4.69 -13.36 -5.50
N LEU A 81 5.99 -13.10 -5.30
CA LEU A 81 6.95 -12.96 -6.39
C LEU A 81 7.04 -14.24 -7.23
N GLY A 82 7.01 -15.41 -6.60
CA GLY A 82 6.99 -16.70 -7.30
C GLY A 82 5.81 -16.81 -8.26
N VAL A 83 4.61 -16.43 -7.81
CA VAL A 83 3.41 -16.40 -8.67
C VAL A 83 3.60 -15.40 -9.81
N VAL A 84 4.07 -14.19 -9.52
CA VAL A 84 4.30 -13.16 -10.56
C VAL A 84 5.32 -13.64 -11.61
N LEU A 85 6.40 -14.31 -11.18
CA LEU A 85 7.41 -14.86 -12.08
C LEU A 85 6.84 -15.98 -12.97
N ILE A 86 6.10 -16.92 -12.38
CA ILE A 86 5.41 -17.99 -13.13
C ILE A 86 4.47 -17.37 -14.16
N SER A 87 3.70 -16.37 -13.74
CA SER A 87 2.76 -15.68 -14.62
C SER A 87 3.43 -14.87 -15.72
N TYR A 88 4.61 -14.29 -15.47
CA TYR A 88 5.42 -13.59 -16.46
C TYR A 88 6.10 -14.53 -17.47
N ILE A 89 6.53 -15.72 -17.03
CA ILE A 89 7.09 -16.74 -17.93
C ILE A 89 6.00 -17.28 -18.87
N PHE A 90 4.80 -17.51 -18.34
CA PHE A 90 3.63 -17.93 -19.13
C PHE A 90 2.94 -16.78 -19.87
N ALA A 91 3.40 -15.53 -19.70
CA ALA A 91 2.79 -14.39 -20.35
C ALA A 91 3.10 -14.37 -21.83
N ASP A 92 2.04 -14.38 -22.63
CA ASP A 92 2.14 -14.27 -24.08
C ASP A 92 2.69 -12.88 -24.48
N SER A 93 3.61 -12.88 -25.44
CA SER A 93 4.31 -11.67 -25.92
C SER A 93 3.74 -11.15 -27.25
N SER A 94 2.65 -11.75 -27.73
CA SER A 94 2.04 -11.37 -28.99
C SER A 94 1.59 -9.91 -28.97
N ASP A 95 1.73 -9.26 -30.13
CA ASP A 95 1.24 -7.91 -30.34
C ASP A 95 -0.28 -7.92 -30.26
N VAL A 96 -0.82 -7.32 -29.20
CA VAL A 96 -2.26 -7.20 -29.01
C VAL A 96 -2.71 -5.90 -29.67
N LYS A 97 -3.60 -6.02 -30.65
CA LYS A 97 -4.32 -4.88 -31.23
C LYS A 97 -5.53 -4.58 -30.36
N ALA A 98 -5.50 -3.46 -29.65
CA ALA A 98 -6.67 -2.94 -28.95
C ALA A 98 -7.00 -1.54 -29.51
N ASN A 99 -8.29 -1.32 -29.82
CA ASN A 99 -8.81 -0.03 -30.24
C ASN A 99 -8.13 0.60 -31.49
N GLY A 100 -7.68 -0.23 -32.44
CA GLY A 100 -7.01 0.23 -33.68
C GLY A 100 -5.54 0.60 -33.53
N ILE A 101 -4.97 0.52 -32.32
CA ILE A 101 -3.56 0.81 -32.04
C ILE A 101 -2.83 -0.51 -31.76
N VAL A 102 -1.66 -0.69 -32.36
CA VAL A 102 -0.80 -1.86 -32.10
C VAL A 102 0.03 -1.56 -30.86
N TYR A 103 -0.21 -2.28 -29.77
CA TYR A 103 0.62 -2.19 -28.57
C TYR A 103 1.80 -3.15 -28.72
N THR A 104 3.01 -2.60 -28.70
CA THR A 104 4.28 -3.33 -28.79
C THR A 104 4.30 -4.50 -27.79
N GLY A 105 4.74 -5.68 -28.21
CA GLY A 105 4.73 -6.93 -27.43
C GLY A 105 5.29 -6.85 -26.00
N ALA A 106 6.17 -5.89 -25.68
CA ALA A 106 6.67 -5.68 -24.32
C ALA A 106 5.58 -5.19 -23.35
N THR A 107 4.80 -4.18 -23.72
CA THR A 107 3.70 -3.66 -22.88
C THR A 107 2.58 -4.69 -22.77
N SER A 108 2.27 -5.36 -23.88
CA SER A 108 1.30 -6.46 -23.93
C SER A 108 1.67 -7.59 -22.96
N LYS A 109 2.96 -7.96 -22.91
CA LYS A 109 3.46 -9.01 -22.01
C LYS A 109 3.32 -8.65 -20.54
N TRP A 110 3.59 -7.41 -20.13
CA TRP A 110 3.41 -7.00 -18.73
C TRP A 110 1.95 -7.02 -18.29
N VAL A 111 1.03 -6.61 -19.18
CA VAL A 111 -0.40 -6.67 -18.92
C VAL A 111 -0.88 -8.12 -18.86
N SER A 112 -0.47 -8.95 -19.82
CA SER A 112 -0.75 -10.38 -19.87
C SER A 112 -0.23 -11.11 -18.62
N ALA A 113 0.99 -10.79 -18.19
CA ALA A 113 1.58 -11.32 -16.94
C ALA A 113 0.77 -10.93 -15.71
N GLY A 114 0.35 -9.66 -15.61
CA GLY A 114 -0.49 -9.18 -14.51
C GLY A 114 -1.85 -9.87 -14.46
N LEU A 115 -2.48 -10.07 -15.63
CA LEU A 115 -3.77 -10.74 -15.74
C LEU A 115 -3.66 -12.24 -15.38
N ASN A 116 -2.61 -12.92 -15.86
CA ASN A 116 -2.33 -14.31 -15.51
C ASN A 116 -2.04 -14.47 -14.01
N ALA A 117 -1.28 -13.55 -13.40
CA ALA A 117 -1.04 -13.54 -11.96
C ALA A 117 -2.32 -13.37 -11.16
N PHE A 118 -3.21 -12.48 -11.62
CA PHE A 118 -4.52 -12.28 -11.00
C PHE A 118 -5.37 -13.54 -11.06
N TYR A 119 -5.50 -14.18 -12.22
CA TYR A 119 -6.29 -15.41 -12.35
C TYR A 119 -5.72 -16.55 -11.49
N LEU A 120 -4.41 -16.73 -11.45
CA LEU A 120 -3.76 -17.75 -10.63
C LEU A 120 -4.03 -17.50 -9.14
N LEU A 121 -3.83 -16.27 -8.67
CA LEU A 121 -4.14 -15.89 -7.28
C LEU A 121 -5.62 -16.03 -6.95
N ALA A 122 -6.51 -15.69 -7.88
CA ALA A 122 -7.95 -15.81 -7.69
C ALA A 122 -8.37 -17.27 -7.48
N VAL A 123 -7.86 -18.19 -8.30
CA VAL A 123 -8.13 -19.63 -8.14
C VAL A 123 -7.60 -20.14 -6.80
N VAL A 124 -6.38 -19.76 -6.42
CA VAL A 124 -5.79 -20.14 -5.12
C VAL A 124 -6.62 -19.58 -3.96
N ALA A 125 -7.07 -18.34 -4.05
CA ALA A 125 -7.89 -17.69 -3.02
C ALA A 125 -9.25 -18.38 -2.85
N VAL A 126 -9.94 -18.68 -3.95
CA VAL A 126 -11.22 -19.41 -3.92
C VAL A 126 -11.01 -20.80 -3.32
N GLY A 127 -9.99 -21.54 -3.75
CA GLY A 127 -9.66 -22.85 -3.19
C GLY A 127 -9.37 -22.80 -1.68
N ALA A 128 -8.61 -21.82 -1.22
CA ALA A 128 -8.33 -21.61 0.19
C ALA A 128 -9.58 -21.26 1.00
N MET A 129 -10.47 -20.41 0.45
CA MET A 129 -11.74 -20.06 1.09
C MET A 129 -12.67 -21.28 1.22
N VAL A 130 -12.74 -22.11 0.19
CA VAL A 130 -13.52 -23.35 0.21
C VAL A 130 -12.96 -24.32 1.24
N TRP A 131 -11.66 -24.56 1.25
CA TRP A 131 -10.99 -25.44 2.21
C TRP A 131 -11.17 -24.97 3.66
N THR A 132 -10.95 -23.68 3.92
CA THR A 132 -11.12 -23.10 5.26
C THR A 132 -12.58 -23.12 5.69
N GLY A 133 -13.53 -22.86 4.78
CA GLY A 133 -14.96 -22.98 5.02
C GLY A 133 -15.37 -24.40 5.43
N PHE A 134 -14.95 -25.43 4.69
CA PHE A 134 -15.26 -26.83 5.03
C PHE A 134 -14.63 -27.26 6.35
N ASN A 135 -13.39 -26.86 6.63
CA ASN A 135 -12.73 -27.19 7.91
C ASN A 135 -13.37 -26.48 9.11
N LYS A 136 -13.99 -25.31 8.91
CA LYS A 136 -14.68 -24.57 9.98
C LYS A 136 -16.05 -25.16 10.31
N ILE A 137 -16.67 -25.90 9.39
CA ILE A 137 -17.97 -26.57 9.56
C ILE A 137 -17.79 -27.98 10.16
N LYS A 138 -16.66 -28.63 9.90
CA LYS A 138 -16.33 -29.95 10.47
C LYS A 138 -15.86 -29.91 11.93
N LYS A 139 -15.60 -28.73 12.49
CA LYS A 139 -15.15 -28.52 13.87
C LYS A 139 -16.26 -27.83 14.66
#